data_AF-A0A1Q3CAQ2-F1
#
_entry.id   AF-A0A1Q3CAQ2-F1
#
_cell.length_a   1.000
_cell.length_b   1.000
_cell.length_c   1.000
_cell.angle_alpha   90.00
_cell.angle_beta   90.00
_cell.angle_gamma   90.00
#
_symmetry.space_group_name_H-M   'P 1'
#
loop_
_entity.id
_entity.type
_entity.pdbx_description
1 polymer ?
#
loop_
_entity_poly.entity_id
_entity_poly.type
_entity_poly.pdbx_seq_one_letter_code
_entity_poly.pdbx_strand_id
1 'polypeptide(L)'
;MQDIPSSNALDCIFWQTDGHAFSTKTAWQAIRTHEDKVNWYRLVWHTLRIPKHAFCLWLMILGAHKTRDKLLALGIVASTGCVFNCGEIESIDYLFFACPYTQNLWQVVLNMCNIHKSILPRPDEVQWMIEHSNGRKFPAFLKKMALGATVYHFWRNHRIFRNAYLPQQEIIHKIRKDVVCKYMGLVREIEVYVRIGELTWLERWMKCKVQILGFIVLPVGCSTLNSQLLIPYRRLLAVGSRLVWSVLDAVV
;
A
#
# COMPACT_ATOMS: atom_id res chain seq x y z
N MET A 1 -30.19 -54.21 -29.31
CA MET A 1 -29.70 -53.42 -28.17
C MET A 1 -28.49 -54.16 -27.64
N GLN A 2 -27.31 -53.53 -27.68
CA GLN A 2 -26.09 -54.14 -27.19
C GLN A 2 -25.92 -53.66 -25.75
N ASP A 3 -25.99 -54.59 -24.80
CA ASP A 3 -25.93 -54.28 -23.37
C ASP A 3 -24.56 -53.70 -23.03
N ILE A 4 -24.54 -52.53 -22.39
CA ILE A 4 -23.33 -51.90 -21.88
C ILE A 4 -22.83 -52.77 -20.72
N PRO A 5 -21.58 -53.27 -20.74
CA PRO A 5 -21.07 -54.10 -19.65
C PRO A 5 -21.05 -53.28 -18.35
N SER A 6 -21.83 -53.70 -17.36
CA SER A 6 -21.86 -53.10 -16.03
C SER A 6 -20.61 -53.50 -15.26
N SER A 7 -19.67 -52.56 -15.15
CA SER A 7 -18.52 -52.70 -14.26
C SER A 7 -18.99 -52.53 -12.82
N ASN A 8 -18.57 -53.43 -11.92
CA ASN A 8 -18.78 -53.30 -10.47
C ASN A 8 -17.79 -52.31 -9.80
N ALA A 9 -16.96 -51.63 -10.58
CA ALA A 9 -16.10 -50.57 -10.06
C ALA A 9 -16.96 -49.36 -9.66
N LEU A 10 -16.69 -48.76 -8.49
CA LEU A 10 -17.32 -47.50 -8.09
C LEU A 10 -16.97 -46.41 -9.11
N ASP A 11 -17.98 -45.71 -9.62
CA ASP A 11 -17.78 -44.56 -10.50
C ASP A 11 -16.89 -43.52 -9.81
N CYS A 12 -15.78 -43.19 -10.45
CA CYS A 12 -14.83 -42.19 -9.99
C CYS A 12 -14.75 -41.04 -10.99
N ILE A 13 -14.95 -39.81 -10.52
CA ILE A 13 -14.81 -38.62 -11.35
C ILE A 13 -13.34 -38.22 -11.37
N PHE A 14 -12.72 -38.32 -12.55
CA PHE A 14 -11.35 -37.86 -12.79
C PHE A 14 -11.36 -36.50 -13.51
N TRP A 15 -10.30 -35.71 -13.33
CA TRP A 15 -10.14 -34.42 -14.00
C TRP A 15 -8.97 -34.48 -14.98
N GLN A 16 -9.23 -34.19 -16.26
CA GLN A 16 -8.31 -34.29 -17.40
C GLN A 16 -7.83 -35.69 -17.77
N THR A 17 -7.34 -36.49 -16.82
CA THR A 17 -6.79 -37.84 -17.06
C THR A 17 -7.19 -38.81 -15.94
N ASP A 18 -7.45 -40.06 -16.32
CA ASP A 18 -7.83 -41.13 -15.39
C ASP A 18 -6.77 -41.34 -14.30
N GLY A 19 -7.22 -41.50 -13.06
CA GLY A 19 -6.35 -41.67 -11.89
C GLY A 19 -5.86 -40.37 -11.25
N HIS A 20 -6.07 -39.20 -11.84
CA HIS A 20 -5.74 -37.93 -11.20
C HIS A 20 -6.90 -37.37 -10.38
N ALA A 21 -6.69 -37.28 -9.06
CA ALA A 21 -7.65 -36.64 -8.17
C ALA A 21 -7.84 -35.17 -8.53
N PHE A 22 -9.10 -34.71 -8.47
CA PHE A 22 -9.43 -33.32 -8.67
C PHE A 22 -8.68 -32.42 -7.67
N SER A 23 -8.07 -31.35 -8.18
CA SER A 23 -7.51 -30.28 -7.35
C SER A 23 -7.99 -28.94 -7.89
N THR A 24 -8.39 -28.05 -6.98
CA THR A 24 -8.72 -26.66 -7.35
C THR A 24 -7.55 -25.98 -8.07
N LYS A 25 -6.30 -26.36 -7.76
CA LYS A 25 -5.11 -25.86 -8.44
C LYS A 25 -5.07 -26.29 -9.90
N THR A 26 -5.30 -27.57 -10.21
CA THR A 26 -5.23 -28.09 -11.58
C THR A 26 -6.39 -27.58 -12.42
N ALA A 27 -7.61 -27.56 -11.84
CA ALA A 27 -8.77 -26.96 -12.49
C ALA A 27 -8.56 -25.47 -12.82
N TRP A 28 -8.00 -24.70 -11.88
CA TRP A 28 -7.71 -23.29 -12.12
C TRP A 28 -6.67 -23.07 -13.22
N GLN A 29 -5.60 -23.87 -13.26
CA GLN A 29 -4.59 -23.78 -14.32
C GLN A 29 -5.14 -24.20 -15.68
N ALA A 30 -6.08 -25.15 -15.72
CA ALA A 30 -6.69 -25.63 -16.96
C ALA A 30 -7.65 -24.61 -17.60
N ILE A 31 -8.39 -23.86 -16.77
CA ILE A 31 -9.41 -22.91 -17.26
C ILE A 31 -8.81 -21.54 -17.58
N ARG A 32 -7.70 -21.16 -16.92
CA ARG A 32 -7.14 -19.82 -17.09
C ARG A 32 -6.27 -19.71 -18.36
N THR A 33 -6.40 -18.60 -19.07
CA THR A 33 -5.39 -18.20 -20.05
C THR A 33 -4.14 -17.73 -19.32
N HIS A 34 -2.97 -18.24 -19.73
CA HIS A 34 -1.69 -17.80 -19.20
C HIS A 34 -1.23 -16.54 -19.94
N GLU A 35 -1.38 -15.40 -19.28
CA GLU A 35 -0.86 -14.12 -19.78
C GLU A 35 0.47 -13.78 -19.10
N ASP A 36 1.25 -12.94 -19.79
CA ASP A 36 2.49 -12.41 -19.25
C ASP A 36 2.25 -11.61 -17.97
N LYS A 37 3.27 -11.64 -17.10
CA LYS A 37 3.20 -10.93 -15.83
C LYS A 37 3.26 -9.42 -16.06
N VAL A 38 2.14 -8.76 -15.83
CA VAL A 38 2.02 -7.30 -15.84
C VAL A 38 3.07 -6.60 -14.95
N ASN A 39 3.64 -5.53 -15.47
CA ASN A 39 4.74 -4.78 -14.82
C ASN A 39 4.36 -4.22 -13.43
N TRP A 40 3.10 -3.80 -13.26
CA TRP A 40 2.57 -3.25 -12.01
C TRP A 40 2.26 -4.31 -10.93
N TYR A 41 2.40 -5.61 -11.23
CA TYR A 41 2.08 -6.68 -10.28
C TYR A 41 2.79 -6.48 -8.93
N ARG A 42 4.09 -6.13 -8.95
CA ARG A 42 4.90 -5.97 -7.74
C ARG A 42 4.63 -4.67 -6.98
N LEU A 43 3.94 -3.72 -7.61
CA LEU A 43 3.47 -2.49 -6.98
C LEU A 43 2.20 -2.78 -6.17
N VAL A 44 1.25 -3.49 -6.76
CA VAL A 44 -0.06 -3.81 -6.16
C VAL A 44 0.02 -5.00 -5.21
N TRP A 45 0.48 -6.14 -5.72
CA TRP A 45 0.36 -7.46 -5.09
C TRP A 45 1.61 -7.88 -4.29
N HIS A 46 2.34 -6.91 -3.73
CA HIS A 46 3.45 -7.18 -2.82
C HIS A 46 3.01 -7.82 -1.49
N THR A 47 3.93 -8.51 -0.80
CA THR A 47 3.64 -9.29 0.41
C THR A 47 3.09 -8.44 1.56
N LEU A 48 3.62 -7.22 1.71
CA LEU A 48 3.29 -6.34 2.83
C LEU A 48 2.06 -5.45 2.57
N ARG A 49 1.30 -5.72 1.50
CA ARG A 49 0.11 -4.94 1.17
C ARG A 49 -0.96 -5.02 2.25
N ILE A 50 -1.77 -3.96 2.33
CA ILE A 50 -3.10 -4.03 2.95
C ILE A 50 -4.09 -4.41 1.85
N PRO A 51 -4.84 -5.54 1.95
CA PRO A 51 -5.68 -6.04 0.85
C PRO A 51 -6.67 -5.01 0.28
N LYS A 52 -7.38 -4.29 1.14
CA LYS A 52 -8.31 -3.22 0.72
C LYS A 52 -7.63 -2.08 -0.05
N HIS A 53 -6.37 -1.76 0.28
CA HIS A 53 -5.59 -0.74 -0.41
C HIS A 53 -5.11 -1.25 -1.78
N ALA A 54 -4.58 -2.48 -1.81
CA ALA A 54 -4.16 -3.11 -3.05
C ALA A 54 -5.32 -3.25 -4.04
N PHE A 55 -6.51 -3.63 -3.56
CA PHE A 55 -7.70 -3.70 -4.40
C PHE A 55 -8.08 -2.34 -5.01
N CYS A 56 -8.10 -1.27 -4.21
CA CYS A 56 -8.39 0.07 -4.73
C CYS A 56 -7.29 0.57 -5.67
N LEU A 57 -6.02 0.27 -5.39
CA LEU A 57 -4.91 0.63 -6.26
C LEU A 57 -4.99 -0.10 -7.60
N TRP A 58 -5.31 -1.39 -7.58
CA TRP A 58 -5.53 -2.20 -8.78
C TRP A 58 -6.62 -1.61 -9.67
N LEU A 59 -7.77 -1.25 -9.09
CA LEU A 59 -8.85 -0.60 -9.84
C LEU A 59 -8.44 0.77 -10.40
N MET A 60 -7.57 1.52 -9.71
CA MET A 60 -7.06 2.79 -10.22
C MET A 60 -6.15 2.57 -11.44
N ILE A 61 -5.25 1.59 -11.37
CA ILE A 61 -4.35 1.25 -12.48
C ILE A 61 -5.13 0.77 -13.71
N LEU A 62 -6.15 -0.06 -13.50
CA LEU A 62 -7.02 -0.52 -14.58
C LEU A 62 -8.01 0.54 -15.09
N GLY A 63 -8.09 1.70 -14.44
CA GLY A 63 -9.11 2.69 -14.75
C GLY A 63 -10.51 2.12 -14.56
N ALA A 64 -10.76 1.34 -13.50
CA ALA A 64 -12.00 0.61 -13.24
C ALA A 64 -12.79 1.12 -12.01
N HIS A 65 -12.39 2.24 -11.40
CA HIS A 65 -13.19 2.92 -10.38
C HIS A 65 -14.51 3.45 -10.95
N LYS A 66 -15.54 3.55 -10.09
CA LYS A 66 -16.86 4.11 -10.44
C LYS A 66 -16.86 5.63 -10.22
N THR A 67 -16.36 6.36 -11.21
CA THR A 67 -16.37 7.82 -11.27
C THR A 67 -17.68 8.34 -11.88
N ARG A 68 -18.01 9.62 -11.63
CA ARG A 68 -19.28 10.22 -12.08
C ARG A 68 -19.40 10.26 -13.61
N ASP A 69 -18.32 10.41 -14.37
CA ASP A 69 -18.32 10.27 -15.84
C ASP A 69 -18.91 8.92 -16.30
N LYS A 70 -18.49 7.82 -15.67
CA LYS A 70 -18.98 6.47 -15.98
C LYS A 70 -20.38 6.24 -15.47
N LEU A 71 -20.71 6.78 -14.30
CA LEU A 71 -22.07 6.68 -13.76
C LEU A 71 -23.06 7.49 -14.59
N LEU A 72 -22.64 8.61 -15.19
CA LEU A 72 -23.44 9.38 -16.13
C LEU A 72 -23.70 8.55 -17.40
N ALA A 73 -22.67 7.92 -17.96
CA ALA A 73 -22.80 7.05 -19.13
C ALA A 73 -23.77 5.87 -18.89
N LEU A 74 -23.95 5.47 -17.63
CA LEU A 74 -24.92 4.45 -17.21
C LEU A 74 -26.30 5.01 -16.81
N GLY A 75 -26.52 6.32 -16.89
CA GLY A 75 -27.78 6.98 -16.51
C GLY A 75 -28.07 7.00 -15.00
N ILE A 76 -27.06 6.76 -14.15
CA ILE A 76 -27.23 6.65 -12.68
C ILE A 76 -27.18 8.02 -11.98
N VAL A 77 -26.41 8.96 -12.53
CA VAL A 77 -26.24 10.31 -11.97
C VAL A 77 -26.60 11.37 -13.02
N ALA A 78 -27.04 12.54 -12.57
CA ALA A 78 -27.42 13.66 -13.43
C ALA A 78 -26.26 14.64 -13.73
N SER A 79 -25.18 14.59 -12.94
CA SER A 79 -24.06 15.55 -13.05
C SER A 79 -22.70 14.87 -12.94
N THR A 80 -21.74 15.32 -13.73
CA THR A 80 -20.37 14.80 -13.77
C THR A 80 -19.35 15.62 -12.99
N GLY A 81 -19.76 16.72 -12.35
CA GLY A 81 -18.84 17.56 -11.58
C GLY A 81 -18.08 16.77 -10.51
N CYS A 82 -16.84 17.16 -10.20
CA CYS A 82 -16.00 16.50 -9.22
C CYS A 82 -16.63 16.47 -7.83
N VAL A 83 -16.56 15.33 -7.12
CA VAL A 83 -17.04 15.20 -5.74
C VAL A 83 -16.41 16.21 -4.77
N PHE A 84 -15.20 16.67 -5.07
CA PHE A 84 -14.47 17.65 -4.24
C PHE A 84 -14.85 19.10 -4.56
N ASN A 85 -15.86 19.31 -5.40
CA ASN A 85 -16.44 20.61 -5.74
C ASN A 85 -15.43 21.62 -6.32
N CYS A 86 -14.48 21.14 -7.12
CA CYS A 86 -13.47 21.97 -7.78
C CYS A 86 -13.88 22.51 -9.16
N GLY A 87 -15.13 22.30 -9.58
CA GLY A 87 -15.70 22.84 -10.82
C GLY A 87 -15.51 22.00 -12.08
N GLU A 88 -14.62 21.01 -12.06
CA GLU A 88 -14.28 20.18 -13.24
C GLU A 88 -15.03 18.85 -13.30
N ILE A 89 -14.97 18.19 -14.46
CA ILE A 89 -15.56 16.85 -14.69
C ILE A 89 -14.75 15.77 -13.95
N GLU A 90 -15.46 14.88 -13.26
CA GLU A 90 -14.87 13.75 -12.56
C GLU A 90 -14.57 12.57 -13.50
N SER A 91 -13.32 12.46 -13.92
CA SER A 91 -12.76 11.22 -14.47
C SER A 91 -11.81 10.55 -13.47
N ILE A 92 -11.36 9.32 -13.74
CA ILE A 92 -10.38 8.65 -12.88
C ILE A 92 -9.05 9.42 -12.84
N ASP A 93 -8.58 9.85 -14.01
CA ASP A 93 -7.32 10.59 -14.11
C ASP A 93 -7.42 11.91 -13.33
N TYR A 94 -8.56 12.59 -13.48
CA TYR A 94 -8.81 13.84 -12.76
C TYR A 94 -8.92 13.62 -11.26
N LEU A 95 -9.74 12.64 -10.83
CA LEU A 95 -10.00 12.38 -9.42
C LEU A 95 -8.72 12.12 -8.62
N PHE A 96 -7.79 11.33 -9.14
CA PHE A 96 -6.60 10.93 -8.38
C PHE A 96 -5.39 11.87 -8.56
N PHE A 97 -5.19 12.44 -9.75
CA PHE A 97 -3.94 13.13 -10.07
C PHE A 97 -4.08 14.53 -10.70
N ALA A 98 -5.30 15.03 -10.97
CA ALA A 98 -5.48 16.40 -11.50
C ALA A 98 -6.37 17.31 -10.63
N CYS A 99 -7.26 16.75 -9.81
CA CYS A 99 -8.08 17.53 -8.90
C CYS A 99 -7.18 18.24 -7.87
N PRO A 100 -7.31 19.57 -7.66
CA PRO A 100 -6.45 20.31 -6.75
C PRO A 100 -6.43 19.75 -5.32
N TYR A 101 -7.58 19.24 -4.84
CA TYR A 101 -7.69 18.65 -3.51
C TYR A 101 -6.83 17.39 -3.37
N THR A 102 -6.91 16.45 -4.32
CA THR A 102 -6.16 15.19 -4.29
C THR A 102 -4.71 15.37 -4.71
N GLN A 103 -4.41 16.29 -5.63
CA GLN A 103 -3.04 16.65 -5.97
C GLN A 103 -2.27 17.18 -4.76
N ASN A 104 -2.83 18.14 -4.03
CA ASN A 104 -2.17 18.69 -2.85
C ASN A 104 -1.91 17.62 -1.79
N LEU A 105 -2.88 16.72 -1.56
CA LEU A 105 -2.71 15.58 -0.66
C LEU A 105 -1.61 14.64 -1.12
N TRP A 106 -1.57 14.31 -2.41
CA TRP A 106 -0.57 13.42 -2.97
C TRP A 106 0.84 14.03 -2.90
N GLN A 107 0.98 15.34 -3.17
CA GLN A 107 2.24 16.05 -3.00
C GLN A 107 2.77 15.97 -1.56
N VAL A 108 1.90 16.17 -0.56
CA VAL A 108 2.30 16.04 0.84
C VAL A 108 2.80 14.61 1.13
N VAL A 109 2.10 13.59 0.64
CA VAL A 109 2.50 12.19 0.82
C VAL A 109 3.83 11.87 0.11
N LEU A 110 4.07 12.40 -1.09
CA LEU A 110 5.36 12.28 -1.79
C LEU A 110 6.50 12.91 -0.99
N ASN A 111 6.30 14.13 -0.49
CA ASN A 111 7.28 14.81 0.36
C ASN A 111 7.58 14.03 1.64
N MET A 112 6.57 13.44 2.28
CA MET A 112 6.77 12.54 3.43
C MET A 112 7.62 11.31 3.07
N CYS A 113 7.53 10.83 1.83
CA CYS A 113 8.37 9.75 1.31
C CYS A 113 9.75 10.22 0.80
N ASN A 114 10.12 11.48 1.05
CA ASN A 114 11.33 12.13 0.54
C ASN A 114 11.43 12.08 -0.99
N ILE A 115 10.31 12.32 -1.66
CA ILE A 115 10.20 12.42 -3.12
C ILE A 115 9.81 13.85 -3.46
N HIS A 116 10.63 14.52 -4.25
CA HIS A 116 10.38 15.88 -4.73
C HIS A 116 10.24 15.86 -6.25
N LYS A 117 9.01 15.89 -6.74
CA LYS A 117 8.68 15.96 -8.17
C LYS A 117 7.31 16.60 -8.37
N SER A 118 7.03 17.02 -9.60
CA SER A 118 5.66 17.36 -10.01
C SER A 118 4.77 16.09 -10.03
N ILE A 119 3.46 16.30 -9.88
CA ILE A 119 2.49 15.21 -10.11
C ILE A 119 2.35 15.05 -11.61
N LEU A 120 2.43 13.79 -12.05
CA LEU A 120 2.25 13.41 -13.44
C LEU A 120 0.81 12.95 -13.67
N PRO A 121 0.35 12.91 -14.94
CA PRO A 121 -0.86 12.18 -15.29
C PRO A 121 -0.81 10.74 -14.77
N ARG A 122 -1.97 10.15 -14.48
CA ARG A 122 -2.09 8.80 -13.91
C ARG A 122 -1.18 7.74 -14.56
N PRO A 123 -1.16 7.54 -15.89
CA PRO A 123 -0.34 6.48 -16.48
C PRO A 123 1.15 6.67 -16.18
N ASP A 124 1.63 7.91 -16.32
CA ASP A 124 3.04 8.26 -16.07
C ASP A 124 3.38 8.20 -14.58
N GLU A 125 2.45 8.60 -13.72
CA GLU A 125 2.60 8.52 -12.27
C GLU A 125 2.72 7.06 -11.81
N VAL A 126 1.86 6.18 -12.36
CA VAL A 126 1.91 4.74 -12.10
C VAL A 126 3.24 4.16 -12.62
N GLN A 127 3.65 4.51 -13.83
CA GLN A 127 4.91 4.04 -14.41
C GLN A 127 6.12 4.47 -13.59
N TRP A 128 6.17 5.74 -13.18
CA TRP A 128 7.19 6.27 -12.30
C TRP A 128 7.24 5.49 -10.97
N MET A 129 6.08 5.19 -10.37
CA MET A 129 6.00 4.41 -9.14
C MET A 129 6.48 2.97 -9.34
N ILE A 130 6.23 2.34 -10.48
CA ILE A 130 6.74 0.99 -10.81
C ILE A 130 8.27 1.00 -10.82
N GLU A 131 8.87 1.97 -11.51
CA GLU A 131 10.32 2.10 -11.66
C GLU A 131 11.02 2.42 -10.33
N HIS A 132 10.44 3.33 -9.54
CA HIS A 132 11.08 3.90 -8.35
C HIS A 132 10.70 3.22 -7.03
N SER A 133 9.88 2.16 -7.07
CA SER A 133 9.53 1.33 -5.92
C SER A 133 10.01 -0.12 -6.05
N ASN A 134 10.98 -0.38 -6.92
CA ASN A 134 11.50 -1.73 -7.09
C ASN A 134 12.24 -2.27 -5.85
N GLY A 135 12.10 -3.58 -5.63
CA GLY A 135 12.74 -4.30 -4.52
C GLY A 135 11.90 -4.44 -3.25
N ARG A 136 12.56 -4.90 -2.17
CA ARG A 136 11.97 -5.22 -0.86
C ARG A 136 12.49 -4.34 0.28
N LYS A 137 13.34 -3.35 -0.04
CA LYS A 137 13.93 -2.43 0.95
C LYS A 137 12.87 -1.45 1.49
N PHE A 138 13.15 -0.85 2.64
CA PHE A 138 12.24 0.09 3.30
C PHE A 138 11.73 1.23 2.40
N PRO A 139 12.56 1.94 1.60
CA PRO A 139 12.05 2.99 0.72
C PRO A 139 11.08 2.48 -0.34
N ALA A 140 11.31 1.27 -0.87
CA ALA A 140 10.42 0.63 -1.83
C ALA A 140 9.09 0.25 -1.19
N PHE A 141 9.12 -0.32 0.03
CA PHE A 141 7.92 -0.60 0.82
C PHE A 141 7.12 0.67 1.10
N LEU A 142 7.78 1.72 1.61
CA LEU A 142 7.15 2.98 1.98
C LEU A 142 6.39 3.58 0.81
N LYS A 143 7.02 3.66 -0.37
CA LYS A 143 6.40 4.16 -1.60
C LYS A 143 5.16 3.38 -2.01
N LYS A 144 5.22 2.04 -2.04
CA LYS A 144 4.08 1.18 -2.41
C LYS A 144 2.92 1.35 -1.43
N MET A 145 3.24 1.35 -0.14
CA MET A 145 2.25 1.48 0.92
C MET A 145 1.59 2.86 0.94
N ALA A 146 2.39 3.91 0.79
CA ALA A 146 1.91 5.28 0.70
C ALA A 146 0.95 5.45 -0.49
N LEU A 147 1.35 5.01 -1.69
CA LEU A 147 0.49 5.06 -2.88
C LEU A 147 -0.82 4.30 -2.66
N GLY A 148 -0.75 3.05 -2.18
CA GLY A 148 -1.94 2.24 -1.95
C GLY A 148 -2.89 2.85 -0.90
N ALA A 149 -2.34 3.39 0.18
CA ALA A 149 -3.13 4.07 1.21
C ALA A 149 -3.77 5.37 0.69
N THR A 150 -3.02 6.19 -0.05
CA THR A 150 -3.54 7.40 -0.68
C THR A 150 -4.73 7.09 -1.59
N VAL A 151 -4.57 6.16 -2.53
CA VAL A 151 -5.64 5.77 -3.46
C VAL A 151 -6.87 5.25 -2.71
N TYR A 152 -6.66 4.42 -1.68
CA TYR A 152 -7.76 3.92 -0.86
C TYR A 152 -8.52 5.04 -0.15
N HIS A 153 -7.82 5.97 0.49
CA HIS A 153 -8.48 7.04 1.24
C HIS A 153 -9.13 8.06 0.32
N PHE A 154 -8.57 8.36 -0.85
CA PHE A 154 -9.24 9.20 -1.85
C PHE A 154 -10.55 8.56 -2.29
N TRP A 155 -10.51 7.28 -2.66
CA TRP A 155 -11.70 6.53 -3.06
C TRP A 155 -12.73 6.42 -1.93
N ARG A 156 -12.29 6.18 -0.69
CA ARG A 156 -13.20 6.06 0.45
C ARG A 156 -13.87 7.39 0.79
N ASN A 157 -13.13 8.50 0.69
CA ASN A 157 -13.71 9.83 0.88
C ASN A 157 -14.74 10.14 -0.20
N HIS A 158 -14.42 9.83 -1.46
CA HIS A 158 -15.35 9.94 -2.59
C HIS A 158 -16.66 9.15 -2.37
N ARG A 159 -16.58 7.93 -1.83
CA ARG A 159 -17.76 7.07 -1.62
C ARG A 159 -18.64 7.43 -0.43
N ILE A 160 -18.02 7.79 0.70
CA ILE A 160 -18.76 7.95 1.97
C ILE A 160 -19.42 9.32 2.05
N PHE A 161 -18.75 10.35 1.54
CA PHE A 161 -19.21 11.72 1.74
C PHE A 161 -19.81 12.30 0.47
N ARG A 162 -21.14 12.32 0.42
CA ARG A 162 -21.88 13.03 -0.62
C ARG A 162 -21.81 14.53 -0.32
N ASN A 163 -20.92 15.25 -1.01
CA ASN A 163 -20.66 16.69 -0.92
C ASN A 163 -19.98 17.20 0.37
N ALA A 164 -19.33 16.35 1.17
CA ALA A 164 -18.62 16.77 2.38
C ALA A 164 -17.26 16.06 2.53
N TYR A 165 -16.21 16.53 1.85
CA TYR A 165 -14.91 15.88 1.94
C TYR A 165 -14.21 16.19 3.28
N LEU A 166 -13.43 15.22 3.79
CA LEU A 166 -12.66 15.42 5.01
C LEU A 166 -11.59 16.51 4.83
N PRO A 167 -11.18 17.18 5.92
CA PRO A 167 -9.99 18.02 5.88
C PRO A 167 -8.76 17.23 5.44
N GLN A 168 -7.85 17.87 4.70
CA GLN A 168 -6.66 17.20 4.16
C GLN A 168 -5.81 16.57 5.27
N GLN A 169 -5.72 17.23 6.43
CA GLN A 169 -4.95 16.76 7.58
C GLN A 169 -5.45 15.40 8.10
N GLU A 170 -6.76 15.15 8.09
CA GLU A 170 -7.31 13.88 8.53
C GLU A 170 -6.94 12.73 7.58
N ILE A 171 -6.97 12.98 6.27
CA ILE A 171 -6.58 11.98 5.28
C ILE A 171 -5.10 11.66 5.43
N ILE A 172 -4.25 12.69 5.56
CA ILE A 172 -2.81 12.52 5.80
C ILE A 172 -2.57 11.71 7.07
N HIS A 173 -3.28 12.02 8.16
CA HIS A 173 -3.18 11.27 9.41
C HIS A 173 -3.56 9.79 9.22
N LYS A 174 -4.64 9.49 8.49
CA LYS A 174 -5.06 8.11 8.20
C LYS A 174 -4.04 7.36 7.35
N ILE A 175 -3.51 7.99 6.30
CA ILE A 175 -2.46 7.41 5.44
C ILE A 175 -1.23 7.08 6.28
N ARG A 176 -0.76 8.04 7.06
CA ARG A 176 0.39 7.89 7.95
C ARG A 176 0.18 6.77 8.96
N LYS A 177 -0.99 6.73 9.60
CA LYS A 177 -1.35 5.68 10.55
C LYS A 177 -1.30 4.30 9.89
N ASP A 178 -1.87 4.14 8.70
CA ASP A 178 -1.87 2.85 8.00
C ASP A 178 -0.45 2.39 7.64
N VAL A 179 0.40 3.30 7.17
CA VAL A 179 1.82 3.02 6.85
C VAL A 179 2.60 2.63 8.11
N VAL A 180 2.49 3.43 9.18
CA VAL A 180 3.19 3.18 10.44
C VAL A 180 2.71 1.89 11.09
N CYS A 181 1.39 1.67 11.20
CA CYS A 181 0.84 0.45 11.77
C CYS A 181 1.29 -0.79 11.01
N LYS A 182 1.29 -0.75 9.66
CA LYS A 182 1.73 -1.89 8.86
C LYS A 182 3.22 -2.16 9.03
N TYR A 183 4.03 -1.10 9.10
CA TYR A 183 5.47 -1.24 9.35
C TYR A 183 5.76 -1.75 10.76
N MET A 184 5.10 -1.22 11.78
CA MET A 184 5.28 -1.66 13.17
C MET A 184 4.83 -3.10 13.39
N GLY A 185 3.75 -3.54 12.71
CA GLY A 185 3.36 -4.96 12.69
C GLY A 185 4.48 -5.84 12.14
N LEU A 186 5.12 -5.42 11.05
CA LEU A 186 6.28 -6.12 10.49
C LEU A 186 7.47 -6.12 11.46
N VAL A 187 7.77 -4.99 12.11
CA VAL A 187 8.88 -4.91 13.08
C VAL A 187 8.65 -5.85 14.25
N ARG A 188 7.42 -5.93 14.78
CA ARG A 188 7.10 -6.87 15.87
C ARG A 188 7.23 -8.32 15.43
N GLU A 189 6.76 -8.66 14.24
CA GLU A 189 6.97 -10.00 13.65
C GLU A 189 8.48 -10.30 13.53
N ILE A 190 9.27 -9.36 13.00
CA ILE A 190 10.72 -9.53 12.87
C ILE A 190 11.42 -9.57 14.23
N GLU A 191 11.08 -8.73 15.20
CA GLU A 191 11.65 -8.78 16.55
C GLU A 191 11.35 -10.12 17.23
N VAL A 192 10.16 -10.68 17.03
CA VAL A 192 9.83 -12.04 17.49
C VAL A 192 10.71 -13.07 16.79
N TYR A 193 10.92 -12.96 15.47
CA TYR A 193 11.79 -13.86 14.71
C TYR A 193 13.30 -13.70 15.04
N VAL A 194 13.79 -12.48 15.26
CA VAL A 194 15.19 -12.19 15.61
C VAL A 194 15.49 -12.60 17.05
N ARG A 195 14.52 -12.51 17.96
CA ARG A 195 14.63 -13.10 19.30
C ARG A 195 14.76 -14.64 19.25
N ILE A 196 14.47 -15.25 18.10
CA ILE A 196 14.57 -16.70 17.83
C ILE A 196 15.85 -17.07 17.03
N GLY A 197 16.65 -16.13 16.50
CA GLY A 197 17.98 -16.43 15.95
C GLY A 197 18.59 -15.42 14.96
N GLU A 198 19.88 -15.13 15.17
CA GLU A 198 20.91 -14.43 14.34
C GLU A 198 20.78 -12.90 14.10
N LEU A 199 21.78 -12.16 14.61
CA LEU A 199 21.80 -10.70 14.84
C LEU A 199 22.50 -9.84 13.77
N THR A 200 22.73 -10.33 12.54
CA THR A 200 23.61 -9.63 11.58
C THR A 200 22.96 -8.44 10.84
N TRP A 201 21.64 -8.24 10.95
CA TRP A 201 20.90 -7.22 10.17
C TRP A 201 20.51 -5.95 10.95
N LEU A 202 20.67 -5.93 12.28
CA LEU A 202 20.22 -4.83 13.16
C LEU A 202 20.99 -3.52 12.98
N GLU A 203 22.25 -3.57 12.56
CA GLU A 203 23.09 -2.36 12.40
C GLU A 203 22.64 -1.50 11.21
N ARG A 204 22.11 -2.11 10.15
CA ARG A 204 21.48 -1.39 9.02
C ARG A 204 20.14 -0.76 9.42
N TRP A 205 19.49 -1.27 10.47
CA TRP A 205 18.17 -0.86 10.93
C TRP A 205 18.20 0.47 11.70
N MET A 206 19.26 0.72 12.49
CA MET A 206 19.40 1.97 13.27
C MET A 206 19.48 3.23 12.41
N LYS A 207 20.06 3.15 11.20
CA LYS A 207 20.09 4.28 10.25
C LYS A 207 18.72 4.64 9.66
N CYS A 208 17.77 3.70 9.62
CA CYS A 208 16.42 3.93 9.08
C CYS A 208 15.44 4.54 10.11
N LYS A 209 15.75 4.45 11.41
CA LYS A 209 14.88 4.96 12.49
C LYS A 209 14.64 6.48 12.39
N VAL A 210 15.59 7.23 11.83
CA VAL A 210 15.50 8.69 11.62
C VAL A 210 14.37 9.06 10.64
N GLN A 211 14.16 8.29 9.57
CA GLN A 211 13.06 8.55 8.61
C GLN A 211 11.68 8.24 9.21
N ILE A 212 11.60 7.18 10.02
CA ILE A 212 10.36 6.80 10.71
C ILE A 212 10.01 7.80 11.81
N LEU A 213 10.99 8.38 12.51
CA LEU A 213 10.75 9.46 13.46
C LEU A 213 10.11 10.68 12.79
N GLY A 214 10.41 10.98 11.52
CA GLY A 214 9.68 11.97 10.72
C GLY A 214 8.19 11.63 10.53
N PHE A 215 7.85 10.33 10.38
CA PHE A 215 6.48 9.81 10.37
C PHE A 215 5.87 9.58 11.76
N ILE A 216 6.58 9.82 12.87
CA ILE A 216 6.04 9.68 14.23
C ILE A 216 5.93 11.04 14.93
N VAL A 217 6.79 12.00 14.60
CA VAL A 217 6.98 13.23 15.40
C VAL A 217 6.38 14.51 14.79
N LEU A 218 5.86 14.52 13.55
CA LEU A 218 5.23 15.75 13.04
C LEU A 218 3.73 15.84 13.38
N PRO A 219 3.36 16.55 14.44
CA PRO A 219 2.29 17.53 14.34
C PRO A 219 2.84 18.92 14.69
N VAL A 220 2.19 19.94 14.14
CA VAL A 220 2.42 21.37 14.36
C VAL A 220 3.57 21.98 13.54
N GLY A 221 3.20 22.75 12.51
CA GLY A 221 4.11 23.72 11.93
C GLY A 221 4.42 24.80 12.96
N CYS A 222 5.69 25.02 13.23
CA CYS A 222 6.15 26.20 13.94
C CYS A 222 7.56 26.54 13.46
N SER A 223 7.64 27.53 12.59
CA SER A 223 8.86 28.17 12.14
C SER A 223 9.42 29.05 13.25
N THR A 224 9.96 28.43 14.30
CA THR A 224 10.92 29.05 15.23
C THR A 224 11.59 27.92 16.03
N LEU A 225 12.81 27.57 15.65
CA LEU A 225 13.68 26.71 16.45
C LEU A 225 14.00 27.44 17.75
N ASN A 226 13.51 26.93 18.88
CA ASN A 226 14.07 27.26 20.18
C ASN A 226 14.82 26.03 20.72
N SER A 227 16.10 26.22 21.06
CA SER A 227 17.11 25.20 21.36
C SER A 227 16.90 24.41 22.66
N GLN A 228 15.71 24.49 23.27
CA GLN A 228 15.42 23.93 24.60
C GLN A 228 14.66 22.59 24.59
N LEU A 229 14.15 22.13 23.42
CA LEU A 229 13.47 20.82 23.30
C LEU A 229 14.39 19.65 22.90
N LEU A 230 15.71 19.86 22.83
CA LEU A 230 16.70 18.79 22.57
C LEU A 230 17.06 17.95 23.81
N ILE A 231 16.61 18.35 24.99
CA ILE A 231 16.98 17.74 26.28
C ILE A 231 16.23 16.41 26.59
N PRO A 232 14.95 16.20 26.21
CA PRO A 232 14.28 14.91 26.45
C PRO A 232 14.82 13.78 25.53
N TYR A 233 15.36 14.14 24.36
CA TYR A 233 15.92 13.18 23.40
C TYR A 233 17.20 12.49 23.91
N ARG A 234 18.03 13.20 24.70
CA ARG A 234 19.23 12.61 25.30
C ARG A 234 18.94 11.62 26.42
N ARG A 235 17.82 11.76 27.15
CA ARG A 235 17.47 10.82 28.25
C ARG A 235 16.92 9.50 27.73
N LEU A 236 16.16 9.48 26.63
CA LEU A 236 15.69 8.23 26.00
C LEU A 236 16.81 7.44 25.32
N LEU A 237 17.83 8.11 24.77
CA LEU A 237 19.04 7.45 24.26
C LEU A 237 19.92 6.87 25.37
N ALA A 238 19.94 7.47 26.58
CA ALA A 238 20.79 7.05 27.69
C ALA A 238 20.28 5.82 28.47
N VAL A 239 19.00 5.47 28.36
CA VAL A 239 18.45 4.24 28.96
C VAL A 239 18.65 3.04 28.03
N GLY A 240 18.58 3.26 26.72
CA GLY A 240 18.86 2.23 25.72
C GLY A 240 20.34 1.89 25.57
N SER A 241 21.26 2.80 25.91
CA SER A 241 22.70 2.56 25.78
C SER A 241 23.31 1.75 26.95
N ARG A 242 22.76 1.80 28.17
CA ARG A 242 23.34 1.08 29.32
C ARG A 242 23.22 -0.44 29.21
N LEU A 243 22.13 -0.94 28.62
CA LEU A 243 21.94 -2.38 28.35
C LEU A 243 22.85 -2.89 27.20
N VAL A 244 23.34 -2.00 26.34
CA VAL A 244 24.19 -2.34 25.20
C VAL A 244 25.67 -2.45 25.61
N TRP A 245 26.14 -1.61 26.55
CA TRP A 245 27.51 -1.68 27.04
C TRP A 245 27.76 -2.88 27.96
N SER A 246 26.78 -3.29 28.77
CA SER A 246 26.91 -4.49 29.63
C SER A 246 27.03 -5.81 28.87
N VAL A 247 26.69 -5.83 27.57
CA VAL A 247 26.83 -7.02 26.71
C VAL A 247 28.15 -6.99 25.91
N LEU A 248 28.73 -5.81 25.69
CA LEU A 248 30.01 -5.64 24.99
C LEU A 248 31.22 -5.87 25.90
N ASP A 249 31.11 -5.57 27.20
CA ASP A 249 32.20 -5.82 28.17
C ASP A 249 32.36 -7.31 28.57
N ALA A 250 31.49 -8.21 28.06
CA ALA A 250 31.56 -9.65 28.30
C ALA A 250 32.17 -10.45 27.12
N VAL A 251 32.62 -9.77 26.06
CA VAL A 251 33.15 -10.40 24.82
C VAL A 251 34.54 -9.85 24.43
N VAL A 252 35.25 -9.21 25.36
CA VAL A 252 36.71 -8.94 25.28
C VAL A 252 37.36 -9.51 26.53
#